data_AF-A0A8S3PSG7-F1
#
_entry.id   AF-A0A8S3PSG7-F1
#
_cell.length_a   1.000
_cell.length_b   1.000
_cell.length_c   1.000
_cell.angle_alpha   90.00
_cell.angle_beta   90.00
_cell.angle_gamma   90.00
#
_symmetry.space_group_name_H-M   'P 1'
#
loop_
_entity.id
_entity.type
_entity.pdbx_description
1 polymer ?
#
loop_
_entity_poly.entity_id
_entity_poly.type
_entity_poly.pdbx_seq_one_letter_code
_entity_poly.pdbx_strand_id
1 'polypeptide(L)'
;METFLNGYYISNRMASNIIKEDVQLPKDFQKCLAFVLYNVFTKEECEEYIQIAEKKGFEVALLNAGDRQVLATDVRNSSRCIWDTKEEVDKIWKRIKEYVPDVWCHREVMGLNERLRILRYDPGEYFRPHYDGMYKRNNGERSYVTVQIYLNEGFEGGSTTFIGNHIEERVEVVPKTGSVLVFEHPILHEGSELIAGRKYAIRTDVMYSATISKPRKATDTETVQSESDTQLLQTTGSVQSSETSKDLSTTENTKKKSNFLSKLFG
;
A
#
# COMPACT_ATOMS: atom_id res chain seq x y z
N MET A 1 8.25 16.30 -24.78
CA MET A 1 8.50 16.65 -26.21
C MET A 1 9.63 15.74 -26.69
N GLU A 2 9.30 14.74 -27.51
CA GLU A 2 10.23 13.69 -27.95
C GLU A 2 11.10 14.23 -29.09
N THR A 3 12.43 14.10 -28.99
CA THR A 3 13.36 14.42 -30.07
C THR A 3 13.97 13.15 -30.65
N PHE A 4 13.69 12.91 -31.94
CA PHE A 4 14.23 11.80 -32.73
C PHE A 4 15.63 12.16 -33.24
N LEU A 5 16.68 11.52 -32.74
CA LEU A 5 18.02 11.56 -33.34
C LEU A 5 18.67 10.17 -33.22
N ASN A 6 19.13 9.63 -34.36
CA ASN A 6 20.00 8.45 -34.50
C ASN A 6 19.48 7.06 -34.09
N GLY A 7 18.20 6.75 -34.33
CA GLY A 7 17.74 5.35 -34.43
C GLY A 7 17.80 4.51 -33.15
N TYR A 8 18.08 5.14 -32.00
CA TYR A 8 17.92 4.56 -30.68
C TYR A 8 16.76 5.27 -29.98
N TYR A 9 15.81 4.51 -29.43
CA TYR A 9 14.93 5.02 -28.41
C TYR A 9 15.79 5.36 -27.19
N ILE A 10 16.16 6.63 -27.02
CA ILE A 10 16.69 7.10 -25.75
C ILE A 10 15.48 7.11 -24.81
N SER A 11 15.27 6.02 -24.07
CA SER A 11 14.46 6.11 -22.87
C SER A 11 15.17 7.13 -21.99
N ASN A 12 14.58 8.30 -21.80
CA ASN A 12 14.98 9.21 -20.74
C ASN A 12 14.56 8.58 -19.40
N ARG A 13 15.04 7.36 -19.11
CA ARG A 13 15.21 6.88 -17.76
C ARG A 13 16.39 7.68 -17.21
N MET A 14 16.11 8.89 -16.75
CA MET A 14 16.69 9.27 -15.47
C MET A 14 16.35 8.10 -14.56
N ALA A 15 17.34 7.29 -14.18
CA ALA A 15 17.16 6.37 -13.06
C ALA A 15 16.80 7.28 -11.90
N SER A 16 15.51 7.39 -11.58
CA SER A 16 15.03 8.21 -10.49
C SER A 16 15.72 7.67 -9.24
N ASN A 17 16.65 8.43 -8.68
CA ASN A 17 17.30 8.09 -7.43
C ASN A 17 16.27 8.28 -6.31
N ILE A 18 15.35 7.33 -6.22
CA ILE A 18 14.30 7.31 -5.20
C ILE A 18 15.00 7.06 -3.88
N ILE A 19 14.83 8.02 -2.97
CA ILE A 19 15.36 7.94 -1.61
C ILE A 19 14.22 7.51 -0.72
N LYS A 20 14.41 6.42 0.02
CA LYS A 20 13.45 5.94 1.03
C LYS A 20 13.91 6.39 2.42
N GLU A 21 13.00 6.97 3.18
CA GLU A 21 13.18 7.29 4.60
C GLU A 21 12.04 6.71 5.42
N ASP A 22 12.35 5.97 6.48
CA ASP A 22 11.34 5.44 7.40
C ASP A 22 10.83 6.53 8.34
N VAL A 23 9.51 6.60 8.51
CA VAL A 23 8.88 7.55 9.42
C VAL A 23 9.00 7.01 10.84
N GLN A 24 9.54 7.83 11.75
CA GLN A 24 9.62 7.50 13.17
C GLN A 24 8.25 7.72 13.82
N LEU A 25 7.37 6.73 13.71
CA LEU A 25 5.99 6.81 14.20
C LEU A 25 5.89 6.97 15.73
N PRO A 26 4.76 7.50 16.25
CA PRO A 26 4.45 7.50 17.68
C PRO A 26 4.58 6.10 18.30
N LYS A 27 4.79 6.02 19.63
CA LYS A 27 5.14 4.75 20.31
C LYS A 27 4.13 3.64 20.05
N ASP A 28 2.85 3.97 20.02
CA ASP A 28 1.75 3.03 19.79
C ASP A 28 1.82 2.34 18.42
N PHE A 29 2.49 2.96 17.44
CA PHE A 29 2.55 2.51 16.05
C PHE A 29 3.97 2.21 15.56
N GLN A 30 4.96 2.12 16.46
CA GLN A 30 6.38 1.90 16.07
C GLN A 30 6.63 0.63 15.24
N LYS A 31 5.72 -0.35 15.31
CA LYS A 31 5.82 -1.60 14.54
C LYS A 31 5.07 -1.54 13.21
N CYS A 32 4.31 -0.49 12.98
CA CYS A 32 3.59 -0.30 11.73
C CYS A 32 4.54 0.23 10.65
N LEU A 33 4.28 -0.16 9.41
CA LEU A 33 4.90 0.36 8.21
C LEU A 33 4.52 1.83 8.01
N ALA A 34 5.52 2.71 7.97
CA ALA A 34 5.38 4.03 7.38
C ALA A 34 6.74 4.52 6.84
N PHE A 35 6.76 4.99 5.60
CA PHE A 35 7.96 5.55 4.98
C PHE A 35 7.60 6.57 3.90
N VAL A 36 8.55 7.46 3.60
CA VAL A 36 8.47 8.42 2.50
C VAL A 36 9.45 8.00 1.41
N LEU A 37 8.99 8.04 0.17
CA LEU A 37 9.82 7.94 -1.02
C LEU A 37 9.95 9.34 -1.64
N TYR A 38 11.16 9.85 -1.75
CA TYR A 38 11.44 11.13 -2.42
C TYR A 38 11.86 10.92 -3.87
N ASN A 39 11.74 11.97 -4.67
CA ASN A 39 12.12 11.99 -6.09
C ASN A 39 11.37 10.95 -6.95
N VAL A 40 10.12 10.63 -6.59
CA VAL A 40 9.29 9.66 -7.34
C VAL A 40 8.65 10.31 -8.56
N PHE A 41 8.22 11.57 -8.43
CA PHE A 41 7.65 12.37 -9.53
C PHE A 41 8.42 13.67 -9.70
N THR A 42 8.52 14.15 -10.93
CA THR A 42 9.05 15.49 -11.18
C THR A 42 8.00 16.55 -10.88
N LYS A 43 8.42 17.82 -10.77
CA LYS A 43 7.48 18.94 -10.55
C LYS A 43 6.51 19.08 -11.73
N GLU A 44 6.99 18.85 -12.94
CA GLU A 44 6.21 18.92 -14.18
C GLU A 44 5.10 17.86 -14.20
N GLU A 45 5.42 16.61 -13.83
CA GLU A 45 4.40 15.55 -13.74
C GLU A 45 3.35 15.85 -12.68
N CYS A 46 3.75 16.43 -11.55
CA CYS A 46 2.81 16.81 -10.50
C CYS A 46 1.87 17.93 -10.98
N GLU A 47 2.42 18.92 -11.68
CA GLU A 47 1.65 20.02 -12.26
C GLU A 47 0.65 19.52 -13.33
N GLU A 48 1.04 18.57 -14.18
CA GLU A 48 0.14 17.92 -15.13
C GLU A 48 -1.06 17.26 -14.42
N TYR A 49 -0.82 16.53 -13.32
CA TYR A 49 -1.91 15.94 -12.52
C TYR A 49 -2.83 17.00 -11.91
N ILE A 50 -2.29 18.11 -11.42
CA ILE A 50 -3.07 19.23 -10.89
C ILE A 50 -3.96 19.82 -12.00
N GLN A 51 -3.40 20.09 -13.17
CA GLN A 51 -4.14 20.67 -14.30
C GLN A 51 -5.26 19.76 -14.79
N ILE A 52 -5.01 18.45 -14.87
CA ILE A 52 -6.04 17.46 -15.22
C ILE A 52 -7.18 17.48 -14.20
N ALA A 53 -6.85 17.55 -12.90
CA ALA A 53 -7.84 17.57 -11.83
C ALA A 53 -8.68 18.85 -11.85
N GLU A 54 -8.04 20.02 -11.98
CA GLU A 54 -8.73 21.31 -12.07
C GLU A 54 -9.65 21.38 -13.30
N LYS A 55 -9.20 20.84 -14.44
CA LYS A 55 -10.03 20.74 -15.64
C LYS A 55 -11.22 19.80 -15.48
N LYS A 56 -11.05 18.67 -14.77
CA LYS A 56 -12.14 17.75 -14.44
C LYS A 56 -13.13 18.35 -13.45
N GLY A 57 -12.64 19.22 -12.56
CA GLY A 57 -13.41 19.83 -11.48
C GLY A 57 -13.27 19.05 -10.18
N PHE A 58 -13.38 19.77 -9.06
CA PHE A 58 -13.39 19.22 -7.73
C PHE A 58 -14.79 19.32 -7.12
N GLU A 59 -15.21 18.24 -6.46
CA GLU A 59 -16.44 18.19 -5.67
C GLU A 59 -16.10 18.13 -4.18
N VAL A 60 -17.04 18.49 -3.30
CA VAL A 60 -16.83 18.34 -1.85
C VAL A 60 -16.63 16.86 -1.51
N ALA A 61 -15.59 16.53 -0.74
CA ALA A 61 -15.25 15.14 -0.44
C ALA A 61 -16.23 14.49 0.56
N LEU A 62 -17.26 13.80 0.07
CA LEU A 62 -18.18 13.01 0.91
C LEU A 62 -17.47 11.79 1.55
N LEU A 63 -17.82 11.50 2.82
CA LEU A 63 -17.37 10.30 3.53
C LEU A 63 -18.25 9.09 3.21
N ASN A 64 -17.64 7.91 3.14
CA ASN A 64 -18.37 6.65 3.06
C ASN A 64 -18.67 6.16 4.48
N ALA A 65 -19.94 6.11 4.86
CA ALA A 65 -20.41 5.48 6.10
C ALA A 65 -21.25 4.24 5.72
N GLY A 66 -20.58 3.19 5.24
CA GLY A 66 -21.26 2.03 4.64
C GLY A 66 -21.92 2.38 3.29
N ASP A 67 -23.21 2.09 3.14
CA ASP A 67 -23.98 2.30 1.89
C ASP A 67 -24.47 3.75 1.69
N ARG A 68 -24.08 4.69 2.56
CA ARG A 68 -24.51 6.09 2.49
C ARG A 68 -23.31 7.03 2.36
N GLN A 69 -23.45 8.00 1.45
CA GLN A 69 -22.56 9.16 1.38
C GLN A 69 -23.13 10.24 2.30
N VAL A 70 -22.38 10.62 3.34
CA VAL A 70 -22.79 11.68 4.28
C VAL A 70 -21.87 12.88 4.07
N LEU A 71 -22.49 14.06 3.96
CA LEU A 71 -21.81 15.35 3.93
C LEU A 71 -21.39 15.66 5.37
N ALA A 72 -20.17 15.25 5.74
CA ALA A 72 -19.65 15.35 7.10
C ALA A 72 -18.56 16.41 7.17
N THR A 73 -18.95 17.68 7.04
CA THR A 73 -18.07 18.86 7.19
C THR A 73 -17.32 18.88 8.53
N ASP A 74 -17.86 18.18 9.54
CA ASP A 74 -17.26 18.11 10.88
C ASP A 74 -16.01 17.22 10.93
N VAL A 75 -15.88 16.27 10.00
CA VAL A 75 -14.77 15.30 9.95
C VAL A 75 -13.77 15.65 8.84
N ARG A 76 -14.25 16.18 7.71
CA ARG A 76 -13.42 16.51 6.56
C ARG A 76 -13.94 17.75 5.85
N ASN A 77 -13.09 18.76 5.75
CA ASN A 77 -13.34 19.96 4.96
C ASN A 77 -12.25 20.00 3.89
N SER A 78 -12.52 19.42 2.72
CA SER A 78 -11.59 19.40 1.58
C SER A 78 -12.34 19.07 0.30
N SER A 79 -11.79 19.45 -0.83
CA SER A 79 -12.34 19.09 -2.14
C SER A 79 -11.64 17.85 -2.73
N ARG A 80 -12.35 17.05 -3.53
CA ARG A 80 -11.85 15.83 -4.17
C ARG A 80 -12.29 15.73 -5.63
N CYS A 81 -11.35 15.37 -6.50
CA CYS A 81 -11.60 14.92 -7.86
C CYS A 81 -11.33 13.41 -7.94
N ILE A 82 -12.29 12.63 -8.43
CA ILE A 82 -12.13 11.19 -8.66
C ILE A 82 -11.60 10.96 -10.08
N TRP A 83 -10.51 10.22 -10.18
CA TRP A 83 -9.94 9.81 -11.46
C TRP A 83 -9.67 8.31 -11.45
N ASP A 84 -10.62 7.57 -12.01
CA ASP A 84 -10.46 6.13 -12.24
C ASP A 84 -9.63 5.95 -13.54
N THR A 85 -8.39 5.46 -13.41
CA THR A 85 -7.46 5.31 -14.54
C THR A 85 -6.47 4.18 -14.28
N LYS A 86 -6.39 3.21 -15.21
CA LYS A 86 -5.44 2.10 -15.11
C LYS A 86 -4.02 2.52 -15.50
N GLU A 87 -3.89 3.35 -16.53
CA GLU A 87 -2.60 3.76 -17.09
C GLU A 87 -1.73 4.49 -16.06
N GLU A 88 -2.29 5.52 -15.40
CA GLU A 88 -1.55 6.27 -14.39
C GLU A 88 -1.27 5.43 -13.14
N VAL A 89 -2.22 4.57 -12.76
CA VAL A 89 -2.03 3.64 -11.64
C VAL A 89 -0.88 2.67 -11.92
N ASP A 90 -0.79 2.11 -13.12
CA ASP A 90 0.32 1.22 -13.51
C ASP A 90 1.66 1.99 -13.55
N LYS A 91 1.66 3.26 -13.99
CA LYS A 91 2.83 4.14 -13.98
C LYS A 91 3.32 4.39 -12.54
N ILE A 92 2.42 4.76 -11.63
CA ILE A 92 2.71 4.96 -10.21
C ILE A 92 3.25 3.65 -9.60
N TRP A 93 2.54 2.54 -9.83
CA TRP A 93 2.90 1.23 -9.29
C TRP A 93 4.30 0.80 -9.71
N LYS A 94 4.64 0.96 -10.99
CA LYS A 94 5.97 0.63 -11.51
C LYS A 94 7.11 1.35 -10.77
N ARG A 95 6.87 2.56 -10.25
CA ARG A 95 7.88 3.35 -9.52
C ARG A 95 8.03 2.93 -8.07
N ILE A 96 6.93 2.52 -7.43
CA ILE A 96 6.93 2.29 -5.96
C ILE A 96 6.91 0.82 -5.55
N LYS A 97 6.62 -0.11 -6.47
CA LYS A 97 6.39 -1.54 -6.16
C LYS A 97 7.52 -2.20 -5.36
N GLU A 98 8.77 -1.81 -5.60
CA GLU A 98 9.95 -2.42 -4.95
C GLU A 98 10.08 -2.03 -3.48
N TYR A 99 9.34 -1.00 -3.04
CA TYR A 99 9.34 -0.54 -1.66
C TYR A 99 8.10 -1.00 -0.88
N VAL A 100 7.10 -1.54 -1.59
CA VAL A 100 5.84 -1.98 -1.00
C VAL A 100 5.94 -3.46 -0.64
N PRO A 101 5.43 -3.90 0.52
CA PRO A 101 5.47 -5.31 0.89
C PRO A 101 4.75 -6.20 -0.12
N ASP A 102 5.46 -7.18 -0.67
CA ASP A 102 4.91 -8.18 -1.60
C ASP A 102 3.82 -9.04 -0.94
N VAL A 103 3.90 -9.22 0.38
CA VAL A 103 2.97 -10.01 1.16
C VAL A 103 2.50 -9.23 2.39
N TRP A 104 1.18 -9.20 2.60
CA TRP A 104 0.55 -8.59 3.76
C TRP A 104 -0.48 -9.50 4.40
N CYS A 105 -0.34 -9.82 5.68
CA CYS A 105 -1.21 -10.78 6.38
C CYS A 105 -1.41 -12.09 5.58
N HIS A 106 -0.32 -12.62 5.01
CA HIS A 106 -0.31 -13.78 4.11
C HIS A 106 -1.10 -13.60 2.81
N ARG A 107 -1.22 -12.40 2.27
CA ARG A 107 -1.88 -12.11 0.98
C ARG A 107 -0.89 -11.46 0.04
N GLU A 108 -0.91 -11.86 -1.22
CA GLU A 108 0.01 -11.34 -2.24
C GLU A 108 -0.44 -9.94 -2.67
N VAL A 109 0.52 -9.07 -2.99
CA VAL A 109 0.27 -7.73 -3.52
C VAL A 109 -0.26 -7.82 -4.96
N MET A 110 -1.29 -7.04 -5.25
CA MET A 110 -2.00 -7.01 -6.54
C MET A 110 -1.77 -5.71 -7.32
N GLY A 111 -1.06 -4.75 -6.73
CA GLY A 111 -0.87 -3.40 -7.25
C GLY A 111 -1.68 -2.37 -6.48
N LEU A 112 -2.04 -1.27 -7.12
CA LEU A 112 -2.81 -0.19 -6.48
C LEU A 112 -4.30 -0.26 -6.84
N ASN A 113 -5.10 0.43 -6.06
CA ASN A 113 -6.49 0.74 -6.36
C ASN A 113 -6.55 1.63 -7.63
N GLU A 114 -7.48 1.30 -8.53
CA GLU A 114 -7.68 1.98 -9.83
C GLU A 114 -8.22 3.40 -9.67
N ARG A 115 -8.78 3.71 -8.48
CA ARG A 115 -9.36 5.00 -8.13
C ARG A 115 -8.33 5.93 -7.50
N LEU A 116 -7.81 6.84 -8.29
CA LEU A 116 -7.03 7.97 -7.78
C LEU A 116 -7.98 9.03 -7.21
N ARG A 117 -7.76 9.40 -5.95
CA ARG A 117 -8.48 10.48 -5.28
C ARG A 117 -7.56 11.68 -5.22
N ILE A 118 -7.73 12.63 -6.14
CA ILE A 118 -6.99 13.88 -6.10
C ILE A 118 -7.69 14.78 -5.08
N LEU A 119 -6.94 15.28 -4.12
CA LEU A 119 -7.39 16.07 -2.99
C LEU A 119 -6.87 17.49 -3.16
N ARG A 120 -7.73 18.48 -2.91
CA ARG A 120 -7.37 19.89 -2.82
C ARG A 120 -7.78 20.42 -1.46
N TYR A 121 -6.85 21.14 -0.84
CA TYR A 121 -7.06 21.86 0.41
C TYR A 121 -6.80 23.34 0.18
N ASP A 122 -7.76 24.17 0.58
CA ASP A 122 -7.69 25.62 0.66
C ASP A 122 -7.47 26.09 2.12
N PRO A 123 -7.14 27.37 2.39
CA PRO A 123 -6.92 27.83 3.77
C PRO A 123 -8.11 27.55 4.70
N GLY A 124 -7.83 27.01 5.89
CA GLY A 124 -8.82 26.54 6.87
C GLY A 124 -9.35 25.12 6.62
N GLU A 125 -8.99 24.48 5.50
CA GLU A 125 -9.37 23.10 5.19
C GLU A 125 -8.46 22.07 5.88
N TYR A 126 -9.03 20.94 6.25
CA TYR A 126 -8.38 19.89 7.03
C TYR A 126 -9.02 18.52 6.82
N PHE A 127 -8.37 17.48 7.33
CA PHE A 127 -8.97 16.18 7.56
C PHE A 127 -8.68 15.74 9.00
N ARG A 128 -9.72 15.68 9.86
CA ARG A 128 -9.58 15.39 11.30
C ARG A 128 -8.89 14.04 11.56
N PRO A 129 -8.38 13.82 12.79
CA PRO A 129 -7.84 12.53 13.21
C PRO A 129 -8.76 11.35 12.87
N HIS A 130 -8.24 10.36 12.14
CA HIS A 130 -8.96 9.18 11.71
C HIS A 130 -8.01 8.00 11.46
N TYR A 131 -8.63 6.84 11.25
CA TYR A 131 -7.98 5.66 10.68
C TYR A 131 -8.49 5.46 9.25
N ASP A 132 -7.61 4.98 8.37
CA ASP A 132 -8.02 4.73 6.99
C ASP A 132 -8.86 3.46 6.88
N GLY A 133 -9.88 3.52 6.02
CA GLY A 133 -10.82 2.42 5.81
C GLY A 133 -10.33 1.42 4.77
N MET A 134 -10.51 0.13 5.06
CA MET A 134 -10.29 -0.96 4.11
C MET A 134 -11.26 -0.81 2.93
N TYR A 135 -10.72 -0.80 1.71
CA TYR A 135 -11.50 -0.98 0.49
C TYR A 135 -11.53 -2.46 0.11
N LYS A 136 -12.67 -2.97 -0.33
CA LYS A 136 -12.83 -4.35 -0.82
C LYS A 136 -13.34 -4.32 -2.26
N ARG A 137 -12.58 -4.87 -3.21
CA ARG A 137 -13.04 -5.12 -4.58
C ARG A 137 -14.08 -6.25 -4.59
N ASN A 138 -14.89 -6.29 -5.64
CA ASN A 138 -15.91 -7.35 -5.83
C ASN A 138 -15.30 -8.75 -5.90
N ASN A 139 -14.09 -8.89 -6.43
CA ASN A 139 -13.35 -10.16 -6.48
C ASN A 139 -12.77 -10.59 -5.12
N GLY A 140 -12.98 -9.79 -4.07
CA GLY A 140 -12.55 -10.08 -2.70
C GLY A 140 -11.18 -9.53 -2.30
N GLU A 141 -10.44 -8.91 -3.22
CA GLU A 141 -9.19 -8.20 -2.90
C GLU A 141 -9.44 -7.03 -1.95
N ARG A 142 -8.47 -6.73 -1.10
CA ARG A 142 -8.61 -5.75 -0.02
C ARG A 142 -7.41 -4.84 0.09
N SER A 143 -7.62 -3.59 0.50
CA SER A 143 -6.51 -2.70 0.86
C SER A 143 -6.19 -2.68 2.35
N TYR A 144 -4.91 -2.46 2.66
CA TYR A 144 -4.43 -2.32 4.05
C TYR A 144 -3.38 -1.21 4.22
N VAL A 145 -2.90 -0.65 3.11
CA VAL A 145 -1.80 0.32 3.08
C VAL A 145 -2.24 1.48 2.18
N THR A 146 -2.05 2.69 2.68
CA THR A 146 -2.33 3.94 1.97
C THR A 146 -1.10 4.41 1.22
N VAL A 147 -1.33 4.96 0.03
CA VAL A 147 -0.33 5.65 -0.79
C VAL A 147 -0.81 7.09 -0.99
N GLN A 148 -0.06 8.04 -0.42
CA GLN A 148 -0.33 9.47 -0.49
C GLN A 148 0.79 10.17 -1.27
N ILE A 149 0.48 10.67 -2.46
CA ILE A 149 1.42 11.38 -3.34
C ILE A 149 1.22 12.88 -3.11
N TYR A 150 2.29 13.63 -2.85
CA TYR A 150 2.22 15.08 -2.69
C TYR A 150 2.54 15.78 -4.01
N LEU A 151 1.60 16.60 -4.50
CA LEU A 151 1.71 17.21 -5.83
C LEU A 151 2.33 18.61 -5.80
N ASN A 152 2.36 19.27 -4.65
CA ASN A 152 2.99 20.58 -4.54
C ASN A 152 3.53 20.85 -3.13
N GLU A 153 4.29 21.94 -3.03
CA GLU A 153 4.86 22.52 -1.82
C GLU A 153 4.67 24.05 -1.85
N GLY A 154 5.17 24.78 -0.86
CA GLY A 154 5.09 26.24 -0.82
C GLY A 154 3.81 26.79 -0.16
N PHE A 155 3.19 25.98 0.71
CA PHE A 155 2.07 26.36 1.57
C PHE A 155 2.47 26.26 3.05
N GLU A 156 1.65 26.85 3.92
CA GLU A 156 1.82 26.80 5.38
C GLU A 156 0.79 25.85 6.01
N GLY A 157 1.22 25.02 6.97
CA GLY A 157 0.39 23.95 7.52
C GLY A 157 0.25 22.78 6.55
N GLY A 158 -0.85 22.02 6.65
CA GLY A 158 -1.16 20.98 5.67
C GLY A 158 -0.30 19.71 5.76
N SER A 159 0.41 19.45 6.85
CA SER A 159 1.14 18.18 7.06
C SER A 159 0.19 16.97 7.07
N THR A 160 0.72 15.78 6.76
CA THR A 160 0.08 14.53 7.22
C THR A 160 0.69 14.21 8.58
N THR A 161 -0.12 14.19 9.63
CA THR A 161 0.38 14.08 11.01
C THR A 161 -0.10 12.80 11.65
N PHE A 162 0.82 11.95 12.07
CA PHE A 162 0.55 10.76 12.86
C PHE A 162 0.46 11.13 14.34
N ILE A 163 -0.55 10.60 15.04
CA ILE A 163 -0.90 11.01 16.40
C ILE A 163 -0.89 9.77 17.30
N GLY A 164 -0.06 9.75 18.33
CA GLY A 164 -0.06 8.72 19.37
C GLY A 164 -1.27 8.86 20.31
N ASN A 165 -1.48 7.85 21.15
CA ASN A 165 -2.54 7.88 22.17
C ASN A 165 -2.30 8.99 23.22
N HIS A 166 -1.04 9.37 23.41
CA HIS A 166 -0.68 10.57 24.15
C HIS A 166 -0.63 11.74 23.17
N ILE A 167 -1.50 12.74 23.36
CA ILE A 167 -1.70 13.89 22.44
C ILE A 167 -0.40 14.63 22.08
N GLU A 168 0.61 14.58 22.95
CA GLU A 168 1.92 15.20 22.73
C GLU A 168 2.81 14.44 21.74
N GLU A 169 2.54 13.16 21.47
CA GLU A 169 3.28 12.36 20.50
C GLU A 169 2.72 12.56 19.09
N ARG A 170 3.17 13.62 18.43
CA ARG A 170 2.78 13.97 17.05
C ARG A 170 4.00 13.91 16.14
N VAL A 171 3.85 13.25 15.00
CA VAL A 171 4.91 13.09 14.00
C VAL A 171 4.39 13.60 12.67
N GLU A 172 5.00 14.68 12.19
CA GLU A 172 4.58 15.32 10.95
C GLU A 172 5.38 14.80 9.75
N VAL A 173 4.67 14.52 8.67
CA VAL A 173 5.23 14.37 7.33
C VAL A 173 4.84 15.62 6.53
N VAL A 174 5.80 16.54 6.42
CA VAL A 174 5.65 17.76 5.64
C VAL A 174 5.70 17.42 4.14
N PRO A 175 4.67 17.79 3.36
CA PRO A 175 4.63 17.52 1.93
C PRO A 175 5.86 18.08 1.18
N LYS A 176 6.41 17.26 0.30
CA LYS A 176 7.43 17.65 -0.67
C LYS A 176 6.95 17.28 -2.05
N THR A 177 7.02 18.20 -3.00
CA THR A 177 6.52 17.97 -4.36
C THR A 177 7.15 16.71 -4.95
N GLY A 178 6.30 15.78 -5.38
CA GLY A 178 6.68 14.53 -6.01
C GLY A 178 7.13 13.42 -5.05
N SER A 179 7.04 13.62 -3.73
CA SER A 179 7.25 12.55 -2.77
C SER A 179 5.97 11.72 -2.53
N VAL A 180 6.16 10.49 -2.06
CA VAL A 180 5.10 9.52 -1.78
C VAL A 180 5.23 9.04 -0.35
N LEU A 181 4.23 9.30 0.48
CA LEU A 181 4.09 8.71 1.80
C LEU A 181 3.30 7.40 1.67
N VAL A 182 3.87 6.32 2.20
CA VAL A 182 3.24 4.99 2.26
C VAL A 182 3.12 4.59 3.72
N PHE A 183 1.92 4.19 4.18
CA PHE A 183 1.69 3.83 5.57
C PHE A 183 0.51 2.88 5.76
N GLU A 184 0.51 2.08 6.84
CA GLU A 184 -0.60 1.17 7.15
C GLU A 184 -1.88 1.91 7.54
N HIS A 185 -3.03 1.31 7.25
CA HIS A 185 -4.35 1.85 7.64
C HIS A 185 -4.59 2.04 9.15
N PRO A 186 -4.18 1.14 10.06
CA PRO A 186 -4.49 1.24 11.50
C PRO A 186 -3.56 2.20 12.26
N ILE A 187 -3.12 3.29 11.64
CA ILE A 187 -2.34 4.35 12.28
C ILE A 187 -3.22 5.59 12.40
N LEU A 188 -3.37 6.13 13.61
CA LEU A 188 -4.15 7.35 13.83
C LEU A 188 -3.42 8.54 13.21
N HIS A 189 -4.09 9.23 12.29
CA HIS A 189 -3.48 10.35 11.57
C HIS A 189 -4.50 11.39 11.14
N GLU A 190 -4.02 12.57 10.77
CA GLU A 190 -4.82 13.67 10.25
C GLU A 190 -4.14 14.33 9.04
N GLY A 191 -4.93 15.02 8.22
CA GLY A 191 -4.42 16.09 7.37
C GLY A 191 -4.52 17.39 8.15
N SER A 192 -3.40 17.87 8.67
CA SER A 192 -3.32 19.12 9.44
C SER A 192 -3.96 20.27 8.66
N GLU A 193 -4.53 21.23 9.39
CA GLU A 193 -5.12 22.42 8.80
C GLU A 193 -4.14 23.15 7.88
N LEU A 194 -4.62 23.54 6.70
CA LEU A 194 -3.87 24.40 5.79
C LEU A 194 -4.04 25.85 6.23
N ILE A 195 -2.95 26.53 6.57
CA ILE A 195 -2.99 27.90 7.08
C ILE A 195 -2.97 28.91 5.92
N ALA A 196 -2.10 28.67 4.93
CA ALA A 196 -1.94 29.57 3.79
C ALA A 196 -1.53 28.81 2.53
N GLY A 197 -1.88 29.36 1.36
CA GLY A 197 -1.61 28.73 0.06
C GLY A 197 -2.67 27.69 -0.31
N ARG A 198 -2.28 26.72 -1.13
CA ARG A 198 -3.16 25.62 -1.58
C ARG A 198 -2.38 24.33 -1.67
N LYS A 199 -2.92 23.24 -1.15
CA LYS A 199 -2.29 21.91 -1.18
C LYS A 199 -3.02 20.97 -2.12
N TYR A 200 -2.27 20.22 -2.92
CA TYR A 200 -2.75 19.15 -3.76
C TYR A 200 -2.06 17.83 -3.43
N ALA A 201 -2.82 16.75 -3.40
CA ALA A 201 -2.28 15.42 -3.14
C ALA A 201 -3.13 14.34 -3.80
N ILE A 202 -2.57 13.17 -4.11
CA ILE A 202 -3.32 12.00 -4.60
C ILE A 202 -3.32 10.92 -3.53
N ARG A 203 -4.50 10.37 -3.21
CA ARG A 203 -4.62 9.18 -2.37
C ARG A 203 -5.07 7.98 -3.21
N THR A 204 -4.35 6.87 -3.07
CA THR A 204 -4.77 5.54 -3.49
C THR A 204 -4.36 4.53 -2.42
N ASP A 205 -4.60 3.25 -2.65
CA ASP A 205 -4.36 2.18 -1.69
C ASP A 205 -3.65 1.00 -2.36
N VAL A 206 -2.77 0.31 -1.63
CA VAL A 206 -2.20 -0.96 -2.07
C VAL A 206 -3.23 -2.07 -1.88
N MET A 207 -3.45 -2.87 -2.91
CA MET A 207 -4.43 -3.94 -2.96
C MET A 207 -3.73 -5.29 -2.78
N TYR A 208 -4.36 -6.18 -2.02
CA TYR A 208 -3.87 -7.52 -1.71
C TYR A 208 -4.91 -8.59 -2.04
N SER A 209 -4.43 -9.79 -2.36
CA SER A 209 -5.23 -10.92 -2.84
C SER A 209 -6.38 -11.30 -1.90
N ALA A 210 -7.49 -11.78 -2.49
CA ALA A 210 -8.65 -12.28 -1.76
C ALA A 210 -8.36 -13.57 -0.97
N THR A 211 -7.41 -14.36 -1.42
CA THR A 211 -6.96 -15.60 -0.78
C THR A 211 -5.67 -15.37 0.01
N ILE A 212 -5.48 -16.20 1.04
CA ILE A 212 -4.22 -16.29 1.77
C ILE A 212 -3.27 -17.16 0.95
N SER A 213 -2.05 -16.68 0.67
CA SER A 213 -1.00 -17.47 0.06
C SER A 213 -0.59 -18.61 1.00
N LYS A 214 -0.41 -19.80 0.41
CA LYS A 214 0.15 -20.93 1.15
C LYS A 214 1.61 -20.59 1.49
N PRO A 215 2.11 -20.94 2.69
CA PRO A 215 3.52 -20.78 2.99
C PRO A 215 4.34 -21.51 1.94
N ARG A 216 5.27 -20.81 1.27
CA ARG A 216 6.25 -21.47 0.39
C ARG A 216 7.03 -22.47 1.23
N LYS A 217 6.97 -23.76 0.88
CA LYS A 217 7.87 -24.77 1.48
C LYS A 217 9.30 -24.39 1.07
N ALA A 218 10.21 -24.40 2.04
CA ALA A 218 11.63 -24.15 1.82
C ALA A 218 12.31 -25.34 1.11
N THR A 219 11.93 -25.64 -0.13
CA THR A 219 12.62 -26.61 -1.00
C THR A 219 12.25 -26.31 -2.45
N ASP A 220 12.83 -25.29 -3.05
CA ASP A 220 12.95 -25.16 -4.51
C ASP A 220 14.33 -24.54 -4.80
N THR A 221 15.39 -25.26 -4.40
CA THR A 221 16.70 -25.09 -5.05
C THR A 221 16.62 -25.75 -6.42
N GLU A 222 16.95 -24.96 -7.43
CA GLU A 222 17.06 -25.30 -8.84
C GLU A 222 17.63 -26.70 -9.10
N THR A 223 16.88 -27.52 -9.84
CA THR A 223 17.45 -28.61 -10.63
C THR A 223 17.12 -28.37 -12.09
N VAL A 224 18.03 -27.68 -12.77
CA VAL A 224 18.20 -27.85 -14.21
C VAL A 224 18.87 -29.21 -14.39
N GLN A 225 18.13 -30.21 -14.88
CA GLN A 225 18.72 -31.44 -15.41
C GLN A 225 18.45 -31.51 -16.91
N SER A 226 19.54 -31.42 -17.66
CA SER A 226 19.64 -31.75 -19.08
C SER A 226 19.41 -33.25 -19.29
N GLU A 227 18.57 -33.58 -20.25
CA GLU A 227 18.39 -34.94 -20.78
C GLU A 227 19.61 -35.38 -21.59
N SER A 228 20.13 -36.58 -21.31
CA SER A 228 20.46 -37.58 -22.34
C SER A 228 20.94 -38.92 -21.76
N ASP A 229 20.29 -39.97 -22.28
CA ASP A 229 20.76 -41.33 -22.58
C ASP A 229 21.40 -42.22 -21.49
N THR A 230 20.74 -43.34 -21.16
CA THR A 230 20.97 -44.65 -21.81
C THR A 230 20.06 -45.73 -21.19
N GLN A 231 19.55 -46.61 -22.05
CA GLN A 231 18.55 -47.65 -21.81
C GLN A 231 19.18 -49.01 -21.44
N LEU A 232 18.37 -49.85 -20.75
CA LEU A 232 18.35 -51.34 -20.76
C LEU A 232 19.39 -52.16 -19.94
N LEU A 233 18.95 -52.84 -18.87
CA LEU A 233 18.68 -54.30 -18.86
C LEU A 233 17.99 -54.78 -17.56
N GLN A 234 17.15 -55.81 -17.71
CA GLN A 234 16.34 -56.50 -16.70
C GLN A 234 17.17 -57.33 -15.70
N THR A 235 16.65 -57.58 -14.48
CA THR A 235 16.14 -58.91 -14.03
C THR A 235 16.02 -59.03 -12.49
N THR A 236 15.01 -59.83 -12.08
CA THR A 236 14.74 -60.49 -10.78
C THR A 236 14.49 -59.58 -9.56
N GLY A 237 13.58 -59.85 -8.62
CA GLY A 237 12.73 -61.01 -8.33
C GLY A 237 12.61 -61.16 -6.81
N SER A 238 11.42 -60.88 -6.27
CA SER A 238 10.84 -61.37 -5.00
C SER A 238 11.60 -61.20 -3.67
N VAL A 239 10.91 -60.70 -2.63
CA VAL A 239 10.58 -61.46 -1.39
C VAL A 239 9.79 -60.56 -0.42
N GLN A 240 8.73 -61.15 0.13
CA GLN A 240 7.84 -60.67 1.20
C GLN A 240 8.57 -60.59 2.56
N SER A 241 8.06 -59.79 3.51
CA SER A 241 7.42 -60.30 4.74
C SER A 241 7.26 -59.25 5.85
N SER A 242 6.13 -59.43 6.55
CA SER A 242 5.80 -59.15 7.97
C SER A 242 6.02 -57.74 8.51
N GLU A 243 4.96 -57.00 8.86
CA GLU A 243 4.00 -57.18 9.98
C GLU A 243 4.55 -56.83 11.37
N THR A 244 3.59 -56.35 12.17
CA THR A 244 3.56 -56.07 13.62
C THR A 244 4.16 -54.71 14.03
N SER A 245 3.40 -53.73 14.54
CA SER A 245 2.28 -53.64 15.49
C SER A 245 2.73 -53.08 16.84
N LYS A 246 1.83 -52.30 17.42
CA LYS A 246 1.77 -51.75 18.79
C LYS A 246 2.61 -50.50 19.03
N ASP A 247 2.19 -49.51 19.80
CA ASP A 247 0.93 -49.00 20.35
C ASP A 247 1.37 -48.07 21.50
N LEU A 248 0.45 -47.20 21.94
CA LEU A 248 0.41 -46.57 23.26
C LEU A 248 1.27 -45.32 23.50
N SER A 249 0.60 -44.19 23.22
CA SER A 249 0.14 -43.20 24.21
C SER A 249 1.10 -42.72 25.32
N THR A 250 1.23 -41.39 25.43
CA THR A 250 1.07 -40.68 26.72
C THR A 250 0.90 -39.16 26.51
N THR A 251 -0.24 -38.65 27.01
CA THR A 251 -0.46 -37.37 27.73
C THR A 251 0.03 -36.05 27.10
N GLU A 252 -0.87 -35.19 26.62
CA GLU A 252 -1.53 -34.11 27.40
C GLU A 252 -0.57 -33.19 28.18
N ASN A 253 -0.27 -32.01 27.62
CA ASN A 253 -0.39 -30.74 28.34
C ASN A 253 -0.21 -29.54 27.39
N THR A 254 -1.22 -28.67 27.27
CA THR A 254 -1.16 -27.19 27.04
C THR A 254 -2.48 -26.67 26.45
N LYS A 255 -3.57 -26.79 27.21
CA LYS A 255 -4.79 -26.00 27.03
C LYS A 255 -4.80 -24.89 28.08
N LYS A 256 -4.23 -23.73 27.76
CA LYS A 256 -4.54 -22.41 28.37
C LYS A 256 -3.64 -21.34 27.74
N LYS A 257 -4.07 -20.80 26.58
CA LYS A 257 -3.78 -19.45 26.07
C LYS A 257 -4.41 -19.30 24.68
N SER A 258 -5.74 -19.36 24.61
CA SER A 258 -6.49 -18.92 23.44
C SER A 258 -7.92 -18.65 23.88
N ASN A 259 -8.18 -17.41 24.33
CA ASN A 259 -9.53 -16.86 24.47
C ASN A 259 -9.45 -15.34 24.70
N PHE A 260 -8.81 -14.63 23.76
CA PHE A 260 -8.87 -13.17 23.73
C PHE A 260 -9.03 -12.55 22.32
N LEU A 261 -9.24 -13.36 21.28
CA LEU A 261 -9.30 -12.86 19.89
C LEU A 261 -10.63 -13.13 19.16
N SER A 262 -11.72 -13.44 19.87
CA SER A 262 -13.03 -13.69 19.26
C SER A 262 -14.09 -12.61 19.51
N LYS A 263 -13.70 -11.41 19.97
CA LYS A 263 -14.66 -10.33 20.31
C LYS A 263 -14.45 -8.98 19.62
N LEU A 264 -13.58 -8.87 18.61
CA LEU A 264 -13.38 -7.59 17.92
C LEU A 264 -13.83 -7.54 16.45
N PHE A 265 -14.41 -8.60 15.89
CA PHE A 265 -14.93 -8.59 14.52
C PHE A 265 -16.24 -9.36 14.42
N GLY A 266 -17.30 -8.74 14.95
CA GLY A 266 -18.69 -9.04 14.61
C GLY A 266 -19.24 -7.93 13.75
#